data_AF-A0A645IGN7-F1
#
_entry.id   AF-A0A645IGN7-F1
#
_cell.length_a   1.000
_cell.length_b   1.000
_cell.length_c   1.000
_cell.angle_alpha   90.00
_cell.angle_beta   90.00
_cell.angle_gamma   90.00
#
_symmetry.space_group_name_H-M   'P 1'
#
loop_
_entity.id
_entity.type
_entity.pdbx_description
1 polymer ?
#
loop_
_entity_poly.entity_id
_entity_poly.type
_entity_poly.pdbx_seq_one_letter_code
_entity_poly.pdbx_strand_id
1 'polypeptide(L)'
;MKINPKDIAIITSGRLSQDMALKCINAGIKTIFTKSAPTSMAFELCKAHQITLVGFVRNSRLNIYNQGAYSKIINEDAIEMVFSEAKIDTKNRRYKVLKDTAIFLNR
;
A
#
# COMPACT_ATOMS: atom_id res chain seq x y z
N MET A 1 0.42 22.07 -4.84
CA MET A 1 1.33 21.05 -4.25
C MET A 1 1.38 19.87 -5.21
N LYS A 2 2.55 19.51 -5.74
CA LYS A 2 2.72 18.38 -6.66
C LYS A 2 3.03 17.14 -5.83
N ILE A 3 2.26 16.07 -5.99
CA ILE A 3 2.46 14.81 -5.27
C ILE A 3 3.17 13.84 -6.22
N ASN A 4 4.25 13.21 -5.75
CA ASN A 4 4.95 12.17 -6.48
C ASN A 4 4.32 10.80 -6.15
N PRO A 5 3.80 10.04 -7.13
CA PRO A 5 3.14 8.76 -6.89
C PRO A 5 4.01 7.70 -6.21
N LYS A 6 5.35 7.82 -6.32
CA LYS A 6 6.29 6.90 -5.67
C LYS A 6 6.30 7.04 -4.15
N ASP A 7 5.86 8.19 -3.64
CA ASP A 7 5.78 8.50 -2.20
C ASP A 7 4.40 8.12 -1.62
N ILE A 8 3.57 7.45 -2.44
CA ILE A 8 2.25 6.96 -2.10
C ILE A 8 2.27 5.45 -1.88
N ALA A 9 1.58 5.00 -0.84
CA ALA A 9 1.15 3.63 -0.68
C ALA A 9 -0.37 3.50 -0.87
N ILE A 10 -0.80 2.37 -1.43
CA ILE A 10 -2.21 1.98 -1.53
C ILE A 10 -2.50 0.89 -0.51
N ILE A 11 -3.60 1.03 0.22
CA ILE A 11 -4.10 0.01 1.16
C ILE A 11 -5.46 -0.45 0.66
N THR A 12 -5.68 -1.76 0.57
CA THR A 12 -6.97 -2.37 0.20
C THR A 12 -7.46 -3.35 1.27
N SER A 13 -8.77 -3.35 1.51
CA SER A 13 -9.45 -4.30 2.40
C SER A 13 -9.64 -5.69 1.77
N GLY A 14 -9.73 -5.76 0.44
CA GLY A 14 -9.94 -7.00 -0.32
C GLY A 14 -8.65 -7.62 -0.86
N ARG A 15 -8.79 -8.75 -1.57
CA ARG A 15 -7.68 -9.38 -2.32
C ARG A 15 -7.13 -8.41 -3.36
N LEU A 16 -5.81 -8.39 -3.54
CA LEU A 16 -5.21 -7.62 -4.63
C LEU A 16 -5.39 -8.39 -5.96
N SER A 17 -6.20 -7.84 -6.86
CA SER A 17 -6.40 -8.38 -8.21
C SER A 17 -5.36 -7.86 -9.20
N GLN A 18 -5.29 -8.51 -10.37
CA GLN A 18 -4.45 -8.07 -11.49
C GLN A 18 -4.76 -6.63 -11.90
N ASP A 19 -6.04 -6.28 -12.06
CA ASP A 19 -6.46 -4.94 -12.47
C ASP A 19 -6.08 -3.86 -11.46
N MET A 20 -6.14 -4.18 -10.16
CA MET A 20 -5.70 -3.25 -9.11
C MET A 20 -4.19 -3.02 -9.18
N ALA A 21 -3.40 -4.09 -9.40
CA ALA A 21 -1.97 -3.97 -9.60
C ALA A 21 -1.63 -3.12 -10.84
N LEU A 22 -2.30 -3.35 -11.97
CA LEU A 22 -2.12 -2.56 -13.20
C LEU A 22 -2.46 -1.08 -13.01
N LYS A 23 -3.53 -0.76 -12.27
CA LYS A 23 -3.87 0.63 -11.92
C LYS A 23 -2.74 1.30 -11.11
N CYS A 24 -2.15 0.59 -10.15
CA CYS A 24 -1.03 1.11 -9.36
C CYS A 24 0.22 1.31 -10.23
N ILE A 25 0.53 0.36 -11.11
CA ILE A 25 1.64 0.43 -12.06
C ILE A 25 1.49 1.67 -12.96
N ASN A 26 0.32 1.82 -13.58
CA ASN A 26 0.02 2.94 -14.48
C ASN A 26 0.04 4.29 -13.76
N ALA A 27 -0.37 4.31 -12.49
CA ALA A 27 -0.29 5.50 -11.64
C ALA A 27 1.13 5.82 -11.15
N GLY A 28 2.11 4.92 -11.35
CA GLY A 28 3.48 5.09 -10.86
C GLY A 28 3.66 4.80 -9.36
N ILE A 29 2.68 4.16 -8.73
CA ILE A 29 2.69 3.79 -7.31
C ILE A 29 3.56 2.55 -7.12
N LYS A 30 4.44 2.59 -6.11
CA LYS A 30 5.45 1.54 -5.87
C LYS A 30 5.28 0.76 -4.57
N THR A 31 4.20 1.01 -3.83
CA THR A 31 3.92 0.31 -2.57
C THR A 31 2.44 -0.03 -2.44
N ILE A 32 2.13 -1.29 -2.16
CA ILE A 32 0.77 -1.80 -2.00
C ILE A 32 0.68 -2.67 -0.75
N PHE A 33 -0.33 -2.41 0.07
CA PHE A 33 -0.74 -3.21 1.22
C PHE A 33 -2.15 -3.77 0.97
N THR A 34 -2.36 -5.04 1.29
CA THR A 34 -3.69 -5.68 1.29
C THR A 34 -3.95 -6.41 2.60
N LYS A 35 -5.16 -6.23 3.16
CA LYS A 35 -5.62 -6.99 4.34
C LYS A 35 -5.78 -8.50 4.02
N SER A 36 -5.87 -8.87 2.74
CA SER A 36 -6.07 -10.26 2.28
C SER A 36 -4.87 -10.76 1.47
N ALA A 37 -5.04 -11.85 0.72
CA ALA A 37 -4.03 -12.39 -0.18
C ALA A 37 -4.04 -11.67 -1.54
N PRO A 38 -2.88 -11.45 -2.19
CA PRO A 38 -2.83 -11.13 -3.61
C PRO A 38 -3.17 -12.36 -4.47
N THR A 39 -3.65 -12.14 -5.69
CA THR A 39 -3.70 -13.22 -6.69
C THR A 39 -2.30 -13.50 -7.24
N SER A 40 -2.05 -14.70 -7.76
CA SER A 40 -0.75 -15.07 -8.34
C SER A 40 -0.34 -14.10 -9.45
N MET A 41 -1.28 -13.71 -10.31
CA MET A 41 -0.99 -12.75 -11.39
C MET A 41 -0.68 -11.34 -10.85
N ALA A 42 -1.38 -10.88 -9.81
CA ALA A 42 -1.07 -9.59 -9.18
C ALA A 42 0.34 -9.61 -8.54
N PHE A 43 0.72 -10.73 -7.93
CA PHE A 43 2.05 -10.93 -7.37
C PHE A 43 3.13 -10.86 -8.45
N GLU A 44 2.98 -11.60 -9.56
CA GLU A 44 3.95 -11.58 -10.67
C GLU A 44 4.10 -10.18 -11.29
N LEU A 45 2.99 -9.44 -11.46
CA LEU A 45 3.04 -8.05 -11.92
C LEU A 45 3.81 -7.15 -10.93
N CYS A 46 3.54 -7.28 -9.62
CA CYS A 46 4.25 -6.48 -8.63
C CYS A 46 5.75 -6.76 -8.65
N LYS A 47 6.14 -8.04 -8.81
CA LYS A 47 7.53 -8.47 -8.95
C LYS A 47 8.19 -7.86 -10.19
N ALA A 48 7.56 -8.00 -11.36
CA ALA A 48 8.06 -7.49 -12.63
C ALA A 48 8.25 -5.96 -12.63
N HIS A 49 7.39 -5.22 -11.93
CA HIS A 49 7.40 -3.76 -11.90
C HIS A 49 8.08 -3.15 -10.66
N GLN A 50 8.78 -3.98 -9.86
CA GLN A 50 9.48 -3.57 -8.64
C GLN A 50 8.59 -2.85 -7.63
N ILE A 51 7.35 -3.32 -7.49
CA ILE A 51 6.37 -2.83 -6.51
C ILE A 51 6.52 -3.62 -5.23
N THR A 52 6.66 -2.91 -4.11
CA THR A 52 6.60 -3.50 -2.79
C THR A 52 5.18 -3.98 -2.51
N LEU A 53 5.01 -5.28 -2.27
CA LEU A 53 3.71 -5.90 -2.04
C LEU A 53 3.68 -6.57 -0.67
N VAL A 54 2.77 -6.09 0.17
CA VAL A 54 2.51 -6.60 1.50
C VAL A 54 1.07 -7.10 1.57
N GLY A 55 0.87 -8.33 2.02
CA GLY A 55 -0.45 -8.92 2.19
C GLY A 55 -0.70 -9.44 3.59
N PHE A 56 -1.93 -9.91 3.84
CA PHE A 56 -2.38 -10.38 5.15
C PHE A 56 -2.10 -9.41 6.30
N VAL A 57 -2.27 -8.10 6.06
CA VAL A 57 -2.05 -7.09 7.09
C VAL A 57 -3.21 -7.11 8.10
N ARG A 58 -3.03 -7.84 9.21
CA ARG A 58 -3.94 -7.90 10.38
C ARG A 58 -3.21 -8.10 11.73
N ASN A 59 -3.73 -7.56 12.83
CA ASN A 59 -3.24 -7.76 14.20
C ASN A 59 -1.71 -7.68 14.39
N SER A 60 -1.09 -6.57 13.96
CA SER A 60 0.37 -6.34 14.05
C SER A 60 1.23 -7.36 13.28
N ARG A 61 0.63 -8.08 12.33
CA ARG A 61 1.30 -9.05 11.46
C ARG A 61 1.07 -8.71 10.00
N LEU A 62 2.09 -8.96 9.18
CA LEU A 62 2.04 -8.77 7.75
C LEU A 62 2.91 -9.82 7.06
N ASN A 63 2.61 -10.11 5.81
CA ASN A 63 3.41 -10.96 4.94
C ASN A 63 3.97 -10.11 3.81
N ILE A 64 5.29 -10.05 3.69
CA ILE A 64 5.94 -9.43 2.54
C ILE A 64 5.96 -10.45 1.41
N TYR A 65 5.21 -10.19 0.36
CA TYR A 65 5.21 -11.03 -0.84
C TYR A 65 6.34 -10.65 -1.77
N ASN A 66 6.57 -9.34 -1.97
CA ASN A 66 7.63 -8.83 -2.83
C ASN A 66 8.29 -7.59 -2.22
N GLN A 67 9.62 -7.57 -2.17
CA GLN A 67 10.40 -6.38 -1.82
C GLN A 67 10.79 -5.64 -3.11
N GLY A 68 10.07 -4.56 -3.42
CA GLY A 68 10.36 -3.70 -4.56
C GLY A 68 11.44 -2.65 -4.26
N ALA A 69 11.75 -1.81 -5.24
CA ALA A 69 12.80 -0.78 -5.12
C ALA A 69 12.47 0.35 -4.12
N TYR A 70 11.21 0.45 -3.66
CA TYR A 70 10.70 1.50 -2.76
C TYR A 70 10.21 0.90 -1.43
N SER A 71 11.10 0.23 -0.70
CA SER A 71 10.80 -0.41 0.60
C SER A 71 10.79 0.56 1.79
N LYS A 72 11.26 1.80 1.61
CA LYS A 72 11.37 2.82 2.68
C LYS A 72 10.03 3.30 3.27
N ILE A 73 8.89 2.94 2.67
CA ILE A 73 7.54 3.36 3.09
C ILE A 73 6.92 2.36 4.09
N ILE A 74 7.53 1.20 4.35
CA ILE A 74 7.10 0.29 5.41
C ILE A 74 7.73 0.76 6.73
N ASN A 75 7.14 1.78 7.36
CA ASN A 75 7.48 2.18 8.73
C ASN A 75 6.39 1.73 9.71
N GLU A 76 6.69 1.81 11.01
CA GLU A 76 5.77 1.47 12.10
C GLU A 76 4.45 2.24 12.00
N ASP A 77 4.50 3.52 11.59
CA ASP A 77 3.33 4.37 11.36
C ASP A 77 2.36 3.79 10.30
N ALA A 78 2.89 3.32 9.16
CA ALA A 78 2.09 2.73 8.07
C ALA A 78 1.48 1.38 8.48
N ILE A 79 2.21 0.63 9.31
CA ILE A 79 1.78 -0.62 9.93
C ILE A 79 0.58 -0.32 10.86
N GLU A 80 0.73 0.55 11.85
CA GLU A 80 -0.33 0.92 12.81
C GLU A 80 -1.61 1.41 12.12
N MET A 81 -1.49 2.22 11.07
CA MET A 81 -2.63 2.76 10.31
C MET A 81 -3.48 1.68 9.63
N VAL A 82 -2.87 0.57 9.17
CA VAL A 82 -3.62 -0.54 8.55
C VAL A 82 -4.32 -1.39 9.61
N PHE A 83 -3.75 -1.51 10.81
CA PHE A 83 -4.31 -2.32 11.89
C PHE A 83 -5.42 -1.63 12.70
N SER A 84 -5.51 -0.30 12.71
CA SER A 84 -6.37 0.44 13.67
C SER A 84 -7.80 0.77 13.22
N GLU A 85 -8.26 0.33 12.04
CA GLU A 85 -9.61 0.63 11.50
C GLU A 85 -10.05 2.10 11.65
N ALA A 86 -9.26 3.02 11.11
CA ALA A 86 -9.59 4.41 10.76
C ALA A 86 -10.49 5.22 11.73
N LYS A 87 -9.88 5.82 12.75
CA LYS A 87 -9.99 7.28 13.03
C LYS A 87 -8.60 7.79 13.38
N ILE A 88 -8.08 8.73 12.60
CA ILE A 88 -6.86 9.43 12.98
C ILE A 88 -7.07 10.93 12.71
N ASP A 89 -6.73 11.74 13.71
CA ASP A 89 -6.40 13.16 13.60
C ASP A 89 -4.89 13.28 13.83
N THR A 90 -4.15 13.53 12.76
CA THR A 90 -2.71 13.76 12.79
C THR A 90 -2.46 15.25 12.91
N LYS A 91 -2.07 15.72 14.11
CA LYS A 91 -1.67 17.12 14.27
C LYS A 91 -0.54 17.57 13.33
N ASN A 92 0.17 16.68 12.60
CA ASN A 92 1.17 17.12 11.60
C ASN A 92 1.58 16.17 10.42
N ARG A 93 0.82 15.14 10.01
CA ARG A 93 1.18 14.31 8.80
C ARG A 93 -0.06 13.87 8.01
N ARG A 94 -0.25 14.44 6.81
CA ARG A 94 -1.50 14.43 6.02
C ARG A 94 -1.63 13.19 5.13
N TYR A 95 -2.73 12.44 5.25
CA TYR A 95 -3.14 11.36 4.32
C TYR A 95 -4.58 11.62 3.83
N LYS A 96 -4.98 10.97 2.73
CA LYS A 96 -6.36 11.04 2.22
C LYS A 96 -6.96 9.64 2.16
N VAL A 97 -8.05 9.43 2.88
CA VAL A 97 -8.86 8.19 2.80
C VAL A 97 -9.91 8.38 1.71
N LEU A 98 -9.90 7.51 0.70
CA LEU A 98 -10.85 7.47 -0.40
C LEU A 98 -11.63 6.16 -0.32
N LYS A 99 -12.91 6.25 0.08
CA LYS A 99 -13.98 5.23 0.21
C LYS A 99 -13.62 3.82 0.73
N ASP A 100 -12.49 3.21 0.37
CA ASP A 100 -11.94 1.93 0.86
C ASP A 100 -10.39 1.85 0.74
N THR A 101 -9.70 2.98 0.52
CA THR A 101 -8.25 3.05 0.27
C THR A 101 -7.62 4.25 0.99
N ALA A 102 -6.52 4.03 1.70
CA ALA A 102 -5.72 5.11 2.29
C ALA A 102 -4.52 5.41 1.38
N ILE A 103 -4.32 6.70 1.05
CA ILE A 103 -3.17 7.24 0.33
C ILE A 103 -2.28 7.93 1.37
N PHE A 104 -1.10 7.37 1.62
CA PHE A 104 -0.06 8.03 2.41
C PHE A 104 0.70 9.02 1.53
N LEU A 105 1.06 10.18 2.08
CA LEU A 105 1.90 11.18 1.41
C LEU A 105 3.13 11.37 2.27
N ASN A 106 4.23 10.71 1.93
CA ASN A 106 5.48 11.03 2.58
C ASN A 106 6.00 12.36 2.01
N ARG A 107 6.30 13.32 2.88
CA ARG A 107 7.12 14.49 2.52
C ARG A 107 8.55 14.21 2.94
#